data_AF-A0A6I7N411-F1
#
_entry.id   AF-A0A6I7N411-F1
#
_cell.length_a   1.000
_cell.length_b   1.000
_cell.length_c   1.000
_cell.angle_alpha   90.00
_cell.angle_beta   90.00
_cell.angle_gamma   90.00
#
_symmetry.space_group_name_H-M   'P 1'
#
loop_
_entity.id
_entity.type
_entity.pdbx_description
1 polymer ?
#
loop_
_entity_poly.entity_id
_entity_poly.type
_entity_poly.pdbx_seq_one_letter_code
_entity_poly.pdbx_strand_id
1 'polypeptide(L)'
;MKKLFVIFTFIFTTLSAMNVTAQRLNVPSAGSADLPTQVLNILNKTDGLGLSADQESKLKTNNKSFTDDVFKVLNSSLGEDAKKSQFLDLKKTRQNFLLNLLGKQLLGNYNNSIGSLLKPLQRQLGPAALAFL
;
A
#
# COMPACT_ATOMS: atom_id res chain seq x y z
N MET A 1 -54.46 -38.12 -25.31
CA MET A 1 -53.48 -38.83 -26.16
C MET A 1 -53.14 -37.87 -27.30
N LYS A 2 -51.92 -37.37 -27.54
CA LYS A 2 -50.56 -37.82 -27.27
C LYS A 2 -49.64 -36.59 -27.15
N LYS A 3 -48.59 -36.75 -26.34
CA LYS A 3 -47.42 -35.88 -26.19
C LYS A 3 -46.59 -35.90 -27.49
N LEU A 4 -45.89 -34.80 -27.82
CA LEU A 4 -44.65 -34.67 -28.62
C LEU A 4 -44.57 -33.21 -29.12
N PHE A 5 -43.45 -32.50 -29.23
CA PHE A 5 -42.06 -32.77 -28.92
C PHE A 5 -41.32 -31.42 -28.94
N VAL A 6 -40.30 -31.34 -28.10
CA VAL A 6 -39.24 -30.34 -28.00
C VAL A 6 -38.70 -29.86 -29.36
N ILE A 7 -38.54 -28.54 -29.53
CA ILE A 7 -37.40 -27.97 -30.27
C ILE A 7 -36.81 -26.84 -29.41
N PHE A 8 -35.75 -27.18 -28.69
CA PHE A 8 -34.90 -26.26 -27.95
C PHE A 8 -33.88 -25.68 -28.94
N THR A 9 -34.11 -24.45 -29.42
CA THR A 9 -33.12 -23.75 -30.23
C THR A 9 -32.10 -23.11 -29.30
N PHE A 10 -30.90 -23.67 -29.35
CA PHE A 10 -29.67 -23.20 -28.74
C PHE A 10 -29.29 -21.85 -29.36
N ILE A 11 -29.46 -20.73 -28.63
CA ILE A 11 -28.80 -19.46 -28.96
C ILE A 11 -27.75 -19.19 -27.90
N PHE A 12 -26.53 -19.51 -28.30
CA PHE A 12 -25.28 -19.15 -27.70
C PHE A 12 -25.11 -17.62 -27.74
N THR A 13 -24.32 -17.09 -26.82
CA THR A 13 -23.69 -15.74 -26.81
C THR A 13 -24.58 -14.51 -26.61
N THR A 14 -24.73 -14.12 -25.36
CA THR A 14 -24.45 -12.73 -24.95
C THR A 14 -23.74 -12.75 -23.59
N LEU A 15 -22.42 -12.97 -23.62
CA LEU A 15 -21.54 -12.60 -22.52
C LEU A 15 -21.56 -11.07 -22.46
N SER A 16 -22.50 -10.51 -21.69
CA SER A 16 -22.51 -9.07 -21.42
C SER A 16 -21.28 -8.78 -20.59
N ALA A 17 -20.30 -8.12 -21.22
CA ALA A 17 -19.11 -7.59 -20.59
C ALA A 17 -19.55 -6.77 -19.38
N MET A 18 -19.32 -7.32 -18.19
CA MET A 18 -19.29 -6.54 -16.96
C MET A 18 -18.10 -5.59 -17.13
N ASN A 19 -18.36 -4.38 -17.64
CA ASN A 19 -17.53 -3.25 -17.31
C ASN A 19 -17.70 -3.03 -15.82
N VAL A 20 -16.92 -3.77 -15.02
CA VAL A 20 -16.59 -3.37 -13.67
C VAL A 20 -15.80 -2.07 -13.85
N THR A 21 -16.52 -0.96 -13.91
CA THR A 21 -15.97 0.34 -13.60
C THR A 21 -15.57 0.22 -12.15
N ALA A 22 -14.35 -0.27 -11.90
CA ALA A 22 -13.73 -0.21 -10.60
C ALA A 22 -13.90 1.24 -10.17
N GLN A 23 -14.79 1.47 -9.20
CA GLN A 23 -14.90 2.76 -8.54
C GLN A 23 -13.47 3.05 -8.13
N ARG A 24 -12.86 4.01 -8.83
CA ARG A 24 -11.53 4.47 -8.50
C ARG A 24 -11.65 4.85 -7.04
N LEU A 25 -11.02 4.08 -6.17
CA LEU A 25 -10.63 4.55 -4.85
C LEU A 25 -10.18 5.98 -5.08
N ASN A 26 -10.72 6.91 -4.31
CA ASN A 26 -10.27 8.29 -4.26
C ASN A 26 -8.85 8.30 -3.65
N VAL A 27 -7.92 7.66 -4.36
CA VAL A 27 -6.50 7.88 -4.22
C VAL A 27 -6.35 9.29 -4.76
N PRO A 28 -5.92 10.25 -3.92
CA PRO A 28 -5.61 11.58 -4.39
C PRO A 28 -4.77 11.41 -5.65
N SER A 29 -5.21 12.04 -6.75
CA SER A 29 -4.38 12.18 -7.94
C SER A 29 -2.97 12.49 -7.47
N ALA A 30 -1.97 11.77 -7.98
CA ALA A 30 -0.55 12.07 -7.78
C ALA A 30 -0.27 13.46 -8.36
N GLY A 31 -0.73 14.51 -7.69
CA GLY A 31 -0.49 15.89 -8.04
C GLY A 31 0.97 16.17 -7.75
N SER A 32 1.72 16.60 -8.77
CA SER A 32 2.93 17.46 -8.75
C SER A 32 4.05 17.22 -7.71
N ALA A 33 3.94 16.26 -6.81
CA ALA A 33 4.85 16.00 -5.71
C ALA A 33 5.80 14.87 -6.07
N ASP A 34 7.05 14.97 -5.63
CA ASP A 34 8.05 13.92 -5.84
C ASP A 34 7.67 12.61 -5.12
N LEU A 35 8.30 11.51 -5.53
CA LEU A 35 8.02 10.19 -4.99
C LEU A 35 8.18 10.11 -3.45
N PRO A 36 9.23 10.69 -2.82
CA PRO A 36 9.34 10.76 -1.36
C PRO A 36 8.14 11.44 -0.69
N THR A 37 7.69 12.57 -1.22
CA THR A 37 6.53 13.30 -0.67
C THR A 37 5.25 12.47 -0.81
N GLN A 38 5.05 11.78 -1.94
CA GLN A 38 3.90 10.89 -2.13
C GLN A 38 3.89 9.74 -1.11
N VAL A 39 5.05 9.11 -0.87
CA VAL A 39 5.20 8.04 0.13
C VAL A 39 4.91 8.57 1.53
N LEU A 40 5.52 9.70 1.92
CA LEU A 40 5.30 10.29 3.25
C LEU A 40 3.83 10.64 3.47
N ASN A 41 3.18 11.22 2.46
CA ASN A 41 1.75 11.53 2.52
C ASN A 41 0.91 10.27 2.73
N ILE A 42 1.24 9.17 2.06
CA ILE A 42 0.57 7.88 2.28
C ILE A 42 0.81 7.39 3.71
N LEU A 43 2.05 7.39 4.21
CA LEU A 43 2.37 6.93 5.56
C LEU A 43 1.62 7.72 6.65
N ASN A 44 1.35 8.99 6.39
CA ASN A 44 0.63 9.89 7.30
C ASN A 44 -0.90 9.78 7.20
N LYS A 45 -1.45 8.91 6.35
CA LYS A 45 -2.89 8.62 6.32
C LYS A 45 -3.28 7.70 7.47
N THR A 46 -3.56 8.31 8.61
CA THR A 46 -3.92 7.61 9.87
C THR A 46 -5.39 7.78 10.24
N ASP A 47 -6.19 8.42 9.37
CA ASP A 47 -7.61 8.64 9.59
C ASP A 47 -8.34 7.31 9.86
N GLY A 48 -9.20 7.30 10.88
CA GLY A 48 -9.96 6.12 11.26
C GLY A 48 -9.20 5.07 12.09
N LEU A 49 -7.91 5.28 12.41
CA LEU A 49 -7.17 4.40 13.33
C LEU A 49 -7.43 4.69 14.81
N GLY A 50 -8.06 5.81 15.14
CA GLY A 50 -8.36 6.18 16.53
C GLY A 50 -7.11 6.45 17.38
N LEU A 51 -6.06 7.00 16.77
CA LEU A 51 -4.81 7.33 17.47
C LEU A 51 -5.01 8.49 18.44
N SER A 52 -4.31 8.45 19.57
CA SER A 52 -4.16 9.65 20.41
C SER A 52 -3.29 10.70 19.71
N ALA A 53 -3.41 11.96 20.12
CA ALA A 53 -2.59 13.05 19.56
C ALA A 53 -1.08 12.79 19.73
N ASP A 54 -0.66 12.17 20.85
CA ASP A 54 0.73 11.78 21.09
C ASP A 54 1.18 10.67 20.13
N GLN A 55 0.34 9.64 19.93
CA GLN A 55 0.63 8.58 18.97
C GLN A 55 0.74 9.12 17.54
N GLU A 56 -0.18 9.99 17.13
CA GLU A 56 -0.18 10.58 15.80
C GLU A 56 1.08 11.44 15.56
N SER A 57 1.47 12.26 16.53
CA SER A 57 2.67 13.09 16.45
C SER A 57 3.95 12.25 16.33
N LYS A 58 4.09 11.22 17.18
CA LYS A 58 5.23 10.29 17.14
C LYS A 58 5.27 9.50 15.84
N LEU A 59 4.12 9.04 15.35
CA LEU A 59 4.01 8.31 14.10
C LEU A 59 4.42 9.18 12.91
N LYS A 60 3.91 10.42 12.82
CA LYS A 60 4.27 11.37 11.76
C LYS A 60 5.76 11.69 11.76
N THR A 61 6.34 11.89 12.94
CA THR A 61 7.78 12.11 13.10
C THR A 61 8.58 10.92 12.57
N ASN A 62 8.21 9.70 13.00
CA ASN A 62 8.87 8.48 12.52
C ASN A 62 8.68 8.25 11.02
N ASN A 63 7.48 8.51 10.48
CA ASN A 63 7.19 8.39 9.05
C ASN A 63 8.10 9.27 8.21
N LYS A 64 8.36 10.51 8.66
CA LYS A 64 9.30 11.40 8.00
C LYS A 64 10.71 10.82 8.01
N SER A 65 11.26 10.51 9.18
CA SER A 65 12.62 9.97 9.29
C SER A 65 12.80 8.67 8.51
N PHE A 66 11.83 7.76 8.59
CA PHE A 66 11.85 6.51 7.85
C PHE A 66 11.82 6.73 6.34
N THR A 67 11.01 7.67 5.84
CA THR A 67 10.98 8.02 4.41
C THR A 67 12.34 8.58 3.99
N ASP A 68 12.88 9.53 4.75
CA ASP A 68 14.20 10.12 4.49
C ASP A 68 15.30 9.04 4.41
N ASP A 69 15.31 8.09 5.36
CA ASP A 69 16.26 6.97 5.39
C ASP A 69 16.09 6.02 4.21
N VAL A 70 14.86 5.66 3.85
CA VAL A 70 14.58 4.81 2.68
C VAL A 70 15.13 5.45 1.40
N PHE A 71 14.86 6.73 1.17
CA PHE A 71 15.33 7.41 -0.03
C PHE A 71 16.84 7.70 0.00
N LYS A 72 17.44 7.87 1.18
CA LYS A 72 18.89 7.91 1.35
C LYS A 72 19.54 6.60 0.91
N VAL A 73 19.00 5.45 1.33
CA VAL A 73 19.51 4.13 0.91
C VAL A 73 19.30 3.93 -0.59
N LEU A 74 18.10 4.25 -1.11
CA LEU A 74 17.76 4.11 -2.51
C LEU A 74 18.74 4.89 -3.42
N ASN A 75 19.03 6.14 -3.04
CA ASN A 75 19.90 7.05 -3.79
C ASN A 75 21.39 6.89 -3.49
N SER A 76 21.78 5.99 -2.58
CA SER A 76 23.18 5.73 -2.27
C SER A 76 23.92 5.03 -3.42
N SER A 77 25.26 5.10 -3.39
CA SER A 77 26.15 4.38 -4.31
C SER A 77 26.34 2.90 -3.95
N LEU A 78 25.62 2.38 -2.96
CA LEU A 78 25.72 0.98 -2.53
C LEU A 78 25.27 0.01 -3.64
N GLY A 79 25.86 -1.18 -3.65
CA GLY A 79 25.40 -2.29 -4.48
C GLY A 79 24.00 -2.77 -4.08
N GLU A 80 23.31 -3.46 -4.99
CA GLU A 80 21.91 -3.87 -4.81
C GLU A 80 21.69 -4.72 -3.55
N ASP A 81 22.57 -5.68 -3.26
CA ASP A 81 22.41 -6.57 -2.11
C ASP A 81 22.62 -5.84 -0.79
N ALA A 82 23.54 -4.87 -0.75
CA ALA A 82 23.72 -4.00 0.40
C ALA A 82 22.47 -3.12 0.63
N LYS A 83 21.87 -2.58 -0.44
CA LYS A 83 20.61 -1.83 -0.36
C LYS A 83 19.46 -2.70 0.16
N LYS A 84 19.30 -3.92 -0.35
CA LYS A 84 18.28 -4.87 0.14
C LYS A 84 18.44 -5.15 1.62
N SER A 85 19.67 -5.41 2.09
CA SER A 85 19.94 -5.61 3.52
C SER A 85 19.51 -4.41 4.35
N GLN A 86 19.87 -3.19 3.92
CA GLN A 86 19.47 -1.99 4.65
C GLN A 86 17.96 -1.76 4.64
N PHE A 87 17.25 -2.04 3.54
CA PHE A 87 15.79 -1.96 3.53
C PHE A 87 15.13 -2.95 4.49
N LEU A 88 15.68 -4.17 4.61
CA LEU A 88 15.19 -5.16 5.58
C LEU A 88 15.45 -4.71 7.03
N ASP A 89 16.56 -4.06 7.30
CA ASP A 89 16.86 -3.56 8.65
C ASP A 89 16.04 -2.32 9.01
N LEU A 90 15.79 -1.42 8.04
CA LEU A 90 14.84 -0.33 8.17
C LEU A 90 13.42 -0.85 8.45
N LYS A 91 12.98 -1.89 7.72
CA LYS A 91 11.70 -2.58 7.98
C LYS A 91 11.61 -3.06 9.42
N LYS A 92 12.61 -3.81 9.90
CA LYS A 92 12.61 -4.37 11.27
C LYS A 92 12.53 -3.24 12.31
N THR A 93 13.37 -2.22 12.17
CA THR A 93 13.41 -1.06 13.07
C THR A 93 12.06 -0.36 13.13
N ARG A 94 11.46 -0.12 11.95
CA ARG A 94 10.12 0.48 11.85
C ARG A 94 9.05 -0.41 12.48
N GLN A 95 9.02 -1.71 12.20
CA GLN A 95 8.01 -2.60 12.77
C GLN A 95 8.10 -2.65 14.31
N ASN A 96 9.30 -2.65 14.88
CA ASN A 96 9.48 -2.58 16.34
C ASN A 96 8.96 -1.26 16.91
N PHE A 97 9.29 -0.12 16.28
CA PHE A 97 8.76 1.18 16.67
C PHE A 97 7.23 1.21 16.62
N LEU A 98 6.63 0.78 15.50
CA LEU A 98 5.19 0.80 15.32
C LEU A 98 4.48 -0.15 16.29
N LEU A 99 5.04 -1.33 16.57
CA LEU A 99 4.49 -2.26 17.54
C LEU A 99 4.46 -1.65 18.94
N ASN A 100 5.52 -0.95 19.35
CA ASN A 100 5.59 -0.29 20.65
C ASN A 100 4.63 0.90 20.75
N LEU A 101 4.44 1.64 19.64
CA LEU A 101 3.60 2.84 19.62
C LEU A 101 2.09 2.51 19.53
N LEU A 102 1.74 1.55 18.67
CA LEU A 102 0.37 1.26 18.26
C LEU A 102 -0.19 -0.01 18.92
N GLY A 103 0.67 -0.93 19.34
CA GLY A 103 0.26 -2.28 19.69
C GLY A 103 -0.16 -3.11 18.47
N LYS A 104 -0.39 -4.41 18.68
CA LYS A 104 -0.58 -5.38 17.59
C LYS A 104 -1.78 -5.07 16.68
N GLN A 105 -2.93 -4.70 17.25
CA GLN A 105 -4.16 -4.51 16.49
C GLN A 105 -4.09 -3.28 15.58
N LEU A 106 -3.73 -2.13 16.14
CA LEU A 106 -3.60 -0.89 15.35
C LEU A 106 -2.46 -0.97 14.34
N LEU A 107 -1.35 -1.65 14.68
CA LEU A 107 -0.29 -1.94 13.73
C LEU A 107 -0.79 -2.74 12.52
N GLY A 108 -1.58 -3.80 12.74
CA GLY A 108 -2.16 -4.58 11.66
C GLY A 108 -3.02 -3.72 10.72
N ASN A 109 -3.89 -2.89 11.30
CA ASN A 109 -4.74 -1.97 10.54
C ASN A 109 -3.92 -0.94 9.75
N TYR A 110 -2.90 -0.36 10.39
CA TYR A 110 -1.99 0.59 9.76
C TYR A 110 -1.24 -0.05 8.59
N ASN A 111 -0.58 -1.19 8.80
CA ASN A 111 0.18 -1.89 7.75
C ASN A 111 -0.72 -2.30 6.58
N ASN A 112 -1.95 -2.76 6.83
CA ASN A 112 -2.90 -3.11 5.77
C ASN A 112 -3.30 -1.88 4.94
N SER A 113 -3.63 -0.76 5.60
CA SER A 113 -4.00 0.49 4.93
C SER A 113 -2.84 1.03 4.08
N ILE A 114 -1.66 1.15 4.70
CA ILE A 114 -0.45 1.64 4.03
C ILE A 114 -0.04 0.73 2.88
N GLY A 115 -0.05 -0.59 3.07
CA GLY A 115 0.28 -1.55 2.02
C GLY A 115 -0.64 -1.44 0.81
N SER A 116 -1.94 -1.24 1.04
CA SER A 116 -2.92 -1.02 -0.04
C SER A 116 -2.65 0.29 -0.79
N LEU A 117 -2.36 1.37 -0.06
CA LEU A 117 -2.12 2.70 -0.62
C LEU A 117 -0.76 2.81 -1.35
N LEU A 118 0.25 2.05 -0.94
CA LEU A 118 1.58 2.04 -1.58
C LEU A 118 1.64 1.16 -2.83
N LYS A 119 0.71 0.22 -3.04
CA LYS A 119 0.70 -0.67 -4.21
C LYS A 119 0.94 0.04 -5.55
N PRO A 120 0.29 1.18 -5.85
CA PRO A 120 0.52 1.91 -7.10
C PRO A 120 1.96 2.42 -7.28
N LEU A 121 2.67 2.67 -6.18
CA LEU A 121 4.04 3.22 -6.18
C LEU A 121 5.13 2.12 -6.17
N GLN A 122 4.76 0.85 -5.99
CA GLN A 122 5.72 -0.25 -5.85
C GLN A 122 6.73 -0.33 -7.00
N ARG A 123 6.28 -0.11 -8.24
CA ARG A 123 7.18 -0.10 -9.41
C ARG A 123 8.20 1.03 -9.37
N GLN A 124 7.81 2.20 -8.87
CA GLN A 124 8.69 3.36 -8.76
C GLN A 124 9.64 3.22 -7.56
N LEU A 125 9.20 2.57 -6.48
CA LEU A 125 10.03 2.26 -5.31
C LEU A 125 11.09 1.19 -5.60
N GLY A 126 10.81 0.26 -6.52
CA GLY A 126 11.72 -0.84 -6.84
C GLY A 126 12.13 -1.62 -5.57
N PRO A 127 13.44 -1.82 -5.31
CA PRO A 127 13.89 -2.57 -4.14
C PRO A 127 13.54 -1.90 -2.80
N ALA A 128 13.29 -0.58 -2.77
CA ALA A 128 12.86 0.13 -1.57
C ALA A 128 11.49 -0.35 -1.06
N ALA A 129 10.66 -0.96 -1.93
CA ALA A 129 9.39 -1.55 -1.52
C ALA A 129 9.55 -2.58 -0.39
N LEU A 130 10.71 -3.25 -0.28
CA LEU A 130 11.04 -4.20 0.79
C LEU A 130 11.02 -3.56 2.20
N ALA A 131 11.20 -2.24 2.30
CA ALA A 131 11.13 -1.56 3.58
C ALA A 131 9.69 -1.43 4.12
N PHE A 132 8.68 -1.55 3.24
CA PHE A 132 7.26 -1.28 3.54
C PHE A 132 6.38 -2.55 3.56
N LEU A 133 6.74 -3.57 2.80
CA LEU A 133 6.16 -4.94 2.82
C LEU A 133 6.67 -5.67 4.06
#